data_AF-A0A2I2F953-F1
#
_entry.id   AF-A0A2I2F953-F1
#
_cell.length_a   1.000
_cell.length_b   1.000
_cell.length_c   1.000
_cell.angle_alpha   90.00
_cell.angle_beta   90.00
_cell.angle_gamma   90.00
#
_symmetry.space_group_name_H-M   'P 1'
#
loop_
_entity.id
_entity.type
_entity.pdbx_description
1 polymer ?
#
loop_
_entity_poly.entity_id
_entity_poly.type
_entity_poly.pdbx_seq_one_letter_code
_entity_poly.pdbx_strand_id
1 'polypeptide(L)'
;MTPRTIYLVSDRQASSQRAHFSLFVPSTADPTRGTIIQVIGAPMTGYALEFKRNHSPSSIQHSYETCPIGQVASAHIVDSTHTAASTDCEPKGDIEIAAAQVPPPRISENFLAPVNDTTNKRCQEWTMEYIRHLVRKGLVDASAVEIVQSKRDPPGHGIGLQPAGRH
;
A
#
# COMPACT_ATOMS: atom_id res chain seq x y z
N MET A 1 -6.86 -24.98 -1.37
CA MET A 1 -6.30 -24.05 -2.39
C MET A 1 -4.94 -23.60 -1.91
N THR A 2 -3.95 -23.50 -2.81
CA THR A 2 -2.58 -23.09 -2.45
C THR A 2 -2.57 -21.64 -1.96
N PRO A 3 -1.83 -21.31 -0.89
CA PRO A 3 -1.60 -19.92 -0.49
C PRO A 3 -0.91 -19.11 -1.59
N ARG A 4 -1.11 -17.79 -1.55
CA ARG A 4 -0.51 -16.84 -2.48
C ARG A 4 0.41 -15.89 -1.75
N THR A 5 1.61 -15.69 -2.31
CA THR A 5 2.53 -14.66 -1.86
C THR A 5 1.93 -13.29 -2.15
N ILE A 6 1.90 -12.43 -1.15
CA ILE A 6 1.57 -11.01 -1.32
C ILE A 6 2.85 -10.17 -1.21
N TYR A 7 2.86 -9.03 -1.88
CA TYR A 7 4.04 -8.20 -2.03
C TYR A 7 3.75 -6.77 -1.59
N LEU A 8 4.65 -6.18 -0.81
CA LEU A 8 4.72 -4.74 -0.69
C LEU A 8 5.33 -4.19 -1.98
N VAL A 9 4.69 -3.19 -2.57
CA VAL A 9 5.24 -2.37 -3.64
C VAL A 9 5.56 -1.01 -3.06
N SER A 10 6.81 -0.59 -3.22
CA SER A 10 7.30 0.72 -2.81
C SER A 10 7.75 1.46 -4.05
N ASP A 11 7.00 2.47 -4.48
CA ASP A 11 7.36 3.30 -5.63
C ASP A 11 7.63 4.75 -5.23
N ARG A 12 8.48 5.42 -6.01
CA ARG A 12 8.90 6.78 -5.71
C ARG A 12 9.17 7.56 -6.98
N GLN A 13 8.60 8.76 -7.08
CA GLN A 13 8.83 9.64 -8.23
C GLN A 13 10.20 10.31 -8.20
N ALA A 14 10.66 10.75 -7.02
CA ALA A 14 11.96 11.38 -6.82
C ALA A 14 12.51 11.05 -5.43
N SER A 15 13.84 10.93 -5.29
CA SER A 15 14.53 10.55 -4.04
C SER A 15 14.25 11.49 -2.85
N SER A 16 13.82 12.73 -3.12
CA SER A 16 13.44 13.71 -2.10
C SER A 16 12.00 13.57 -1.60
N GLN A 17 11.16 12.78 -2.27
CA GLN A 17 9.77 12.54 -1.89
C GLN A 17 9.65 11.21 -1.16
N ARG A 18 8.72 11.07 -0.21
CA ARG A 18 8.40 9.77 0.43
C ARG A 18 7.93 8.77 -0.61
N ALA A 19 8.33 7.51 -0.44
CA ALA A 19 7.81 6.42 -1.23
C ALA A 19 6.32 6.20 -0.94
N HIS A 20 5.58 5.90 -2.00
CA HIS A 20 4.21 5.42 -1.92
C HIS A 20 4.23 3.91 -1.68
N PHE A 21 3.40 3.47 -0.73
CA PHE A 21 3.23 2.05 -0.42
C PHE A 21 1.90 1.56 -0.95
N SER A 22 1.95 0.41 -1.62
CA SER A 22 0.79 -0.37 -2.01
C SER A 22 1.04 -1.86 -1.79
N LEU A 23 -0.03 -2.64 -1.68
CA LEU A 23 0.05 -4.09 -1.59
C LEU A 23 -0.38 -4.72 -2.90
N PHE A 24 0.47 -5.56 -3.49
CA PHE A 24 0.16 -6.34 -4.67
C PHE A 24 -0.20 -7.78 -4.31
N VAL A 25 -1.36 -8.20 -4.80
CA VAL A 25 -1.89 -9.56 -4.67
C VAL A 25 -1.99 -10.16 -6.07
N PRO A 26 -1.10 -11.10 -6.44
CA PRO A 26 -1.13 -11.74 -7.76
C PRO A 26 -2.42 -12.52 -8.00
N SER A 27 -2.91 -12.45 -9.24
CA SER A 27 -4.01 -13.27 -9.74
C SER A 27 -3.55 -14.72 -9.89
N THR A 28 -4.47 -15.66 -9.70
CA THR A 28 -4.21 -17.08 -9.95
C THR A 28 -4.02 -17.36 -11.44
N ALA A 29 -4.74 -16.66 -12.31
CA ALA A 29 -4.71 -16.88 -13.75
C ALA A 29 -3.45 -16.31 -14.43
N ASP A 30 -2.95 -15.19 -13.91
CA ASP A 30 -1.75 -14.53 -14.39
C ASP A 30 -1.02 -13.87 -13.21
N PRO A 31 0.02 -14.50 -12.66
CA PRO A 31 0.77 -13.97 -11.52
C PRO A 31 1.50 -12.65 -11.79
N THR A 32 1.63 -12.22 -13.05
CA THR A 32 2.21 -10.91 -13.40
C THR A 32 1.21 -9.77 -13.21
N ARG A 33 -0.08 -10.09 -13.07
CA ARG A 33 -1.16 -9.14 -12.86
C ARG A 33 -1.94 -9.51 -11.60
N GLY A 34 -2.74 -8.58 -11.11
CA GLY A 34 -3.54 -8.84 -9.92
C GLY A 34 -4.19 -7.59 -9.38
N THR A 35 -4.39 -7.58 -8.07
CA THR A 35 -4.96 -6.44 -7.36
C THR A 35 -3.88 -5.67 -6.65
N ILE A 36 -3.81 -4.36 -6.91
CA ILE A 36 -3.03 -3.41 -6.11
C ILE A 36 -3.99 -2.72 -5.15
N ILE A 37 -3.72 -2.84 -3.86
CA ILE A 37 -4.49 -2.24 -2.76
C ILE A 37 -3.69 -1.07 -2.21
N GLN A 38 -4.27 0.12 -2.17
CA GLN A 38 -3.54 1.32 -1.77
C GLN A 38 -4.44 2.44 -1.26
N VAL A 39 -3.84 3.41 -0.58
CA VAL A 39 -4.49 4.71 -0.33
C VAL A 39 -3.82 5.79 -1.16
N ILE A 40 -4.59 6.47 -1.99
CA ILE A 40 -4.13 7.57 -2.85
C ILE A 40 -4.65 8.89 -2.30
N GLY A 41 -3.81 9.92 -2.34
CA GLY A 41 -4.18 11.26 -1.90
C GLY A 41 -2.97 12.06 -1.44
N ALA A 42 -3.27 13.15 -0.74
CA ALA A 42 -2.25 14.07 -0.24
C ALA A 42 -2.64 14.60 1.14
N PRO A 43 -1.67 15.03 1.96
CA PRO A 43 -1.97 15.52 3.31
C PRO A 43 -2.99 16.66 3.36
N MET A 44 -3.01 17.51 2.33
CA MET A 44 -3.90 18.68 2.26
C MET A 44 -5.34 18.33 1.86
N THR A 45 -5.56 17.22 1.15
CA THR A 45 -6.87 16.83 0.61
C THR A 45 -7.43 15.56 1.27
N GLY A 46 -6.62 14.90 2.09
CA GLY A 46 -6.91 13.57 2.61
C GLY A 46 -6.60 12.48 1.58
N TYR A 47 -6.86 11.25 1.99
CA TYR A 47 -6.58 10.04 1.24
C TYR A 47 -7.84 9.19 1.07
N ALA A 48 -7.90 8.43 -0.02
CA ALA A 48 -8.97 7.49 -0.31
C ALA A 48 -8.40 6.09 -0.58
N LEU A 49 -9.10 5.06 -0.13
CA LEU A 49 -8.79 3.67 -0.46
C LEU A 49 -9.12 3.40 -1.93
N GLU A 50 -8.21 2.74 -2.61
CA GLU A 50 -8.31 2.42 -4.03
C GLU A 50 -7.86 0.97 -4.27
N PHE A 51 -8.63 0.24 -5.08
CA PHE A 51 -8.31 -1.08 -5.60
C PHE A 51 -8.11 -0.98 -7.11
N LYS A 52 -6.89 -1.25 -7.57
CA LYS A 52 -6.56 -1.39 -8.99
C LYS A 52 -6.62 -2.86 -9.37
N ARG A 53 -7.54 -3.22 -10.27
CA ARG A 53 -7.80 -4.60 -10.73
C ARG A 53 -7.02 -4.90 -12.01
N ASN A 54 -6.52 -6.12 -12.12
CA ASN A 54 -5.77 -6.59 -13.29
C ASN A 54 -4.58 -5.70 -13.66
N HIS A 55 -3.92 -5.09 -12.68
CA HIS A 55 -2.73 -4.28 -12.87
C HIS A 55 -1.47 -5.07 -12.57
N SER A 56 -0.38 -4.71 -13.24
CA SER A 56 0.97 -5.19 -12.93
C SER A 56 1.76 -4.06 -12.25
N PRO A 57 2.52 -4.34 -11.18
CA PRO A 57 3.52 -3.40 -10.66
C PRO A 57 4.52 -2.93 -11.73
N SER A 58 4.78 -3.73 -12.77
CA SER A 58 5.64 -3.34 -13.89
C SER A 58 5.07 -2.22 -14.76
N SER A 59 3.81 -1.84 -14.57
CA SER A 59 3.20 -0.66 -15.23
C SER A 59 3.51 0.66 -14.51
N ILE A 60 4.15 0.61 -13.34
CA ILE A 60 4.59 1.80 -12.62
C ILE A 60 5.72 2.46 -13.41
N GLN A 61 5.52 3.73 -13.78
CA GLN A 61 6.46 4.48 -14.63
C GLN A 61 7.70 4.98 -13.87
N HIS A 62 7.62 5.03 -12.54
CA HIS A 62 8.70 5.50 -11.68
C HIS A 62 9.51 4.35 -11.10
N SER A 63 10.61 4.65 -10.41
CA SER A 63 11.36 3.62 -9.70
C SER A 63 10.46 2.92 -8.67
N TYR A 64 10.40 1.60 -8.73
CA TYR A 64 9.64 0.79 -7.79
C TYR A 64 10.45 -0.44 -7.36
N GLU A 65 10.17 -0.88 -6.15
CA GLU A 65 10.65 -2.16 -5.61
C GLU A 65 9.45 -3.01 -5.22
N THR A 66 9.59 -4.33 -5.36
CA THR A 66 8.63 -5.29 -4.81
C THR A 66 9.33 -6.15 -3.76
N CYS A 67 8.66 -6.39 -2.65
CA CYS A 67 9.18 -7.17 -1.53
C CYS A 67 8.11 -8.17 -1.08
N PRO A 68 8.38 -9.50 -1.09
CA PRO A 68 7.43 -10.47 -0.55
C PRO A 68 7.30 -10.25 0.95
N ILE A 69 6.07 -10.17 1.45
CA ILE A 69 5.81 -9.87 2.88
C ILE A 69 5.08 -11.00 3.60
N GLY A 70 4.51 -11.96 2.88
CA GLY A 70 3.79 -13.07 3.49
C GLY A 70 2.97 -13.87 2.51
N GLN A 71 2.30 -14.90 3.03
CA GLN A 71 1.36 -15.75 2.31
C GLN A 71 -0.05 -15.52 2.82
N VAL A 72 -1.02 -15.57 1.92
CA VAL A 72 -2.46 -15.50 2.24
C VAL A 72 -3.14 -16.70 1.61
N ALA A 73 -4.01 -17.39 2.36
CA ALA A 73 -4.76 -18.50 1.78
C ALA A 73 -5.65 -17.99 0.64
N SER A 74 -5.64 -18.67 -0.52
CA SER A 74 -6.36 -18.19 -1.70
C SER A 74 -7.86 -18.02 -1.51
N ALA A 75 -8.46 -18.66 -0.51
CA ALA A 75 -9.87 -18.48 -0.15
C ALA A 75 -10.19 -17.05 0.35
N HIS A 76 -9.19 -16.30 0.83
CA HIS A 76 -9.34 -14.93 1.33
C HIS A 76 -9.16 -13.85 0.24
N ILE A 77 -8.97 -14.27 -1.01
CA ILE A 77 -8.69 -13.38 -2.13
C ILE A 77 -9.63 -13.72 -3.28
N VAL A 78 -10.34 -12.71 -3.78
CA VAL A 78 -11.24 -12.84 -4.92
C VAL A 78 -10.59 -12.17 -6.12
N ASP A 79 -10.23 -12.97 -7.13
CA ASP A 79 -9.66 -12.46 -8.37
C ASP A 79 -10.71 -11.69 -9.19
N SER A 80 -10.26 -10.70 -9.97
CA SER A 80 -11.15 -9.99 -10.88
C SER A 80 -11.64 -10.94 -11.98
N THR A 81 -12.94 -10.90 -12.27
CA THR A 81 -13.57 -11.70 -13.32
C THR A 81 -13.40 -11.10 -14.72
N HIS A 82 -13.05 -9.82 -14.80
CA HIS A 82 -12.80 -9.13 -16.05
C HIS A 82 -11.32 -9.20 -16.42
N THR A 83 -10.98 -9.11 -17.70
CA THR A 83 -9.58 -9.07 -18.17
C THR A 83 -9.04 -7.64 -18.28
N ALA A 84 -9.93 -6.66 -18.46
CA ALA A 84 -9.57 -5.25 -18.54
C ALA A 84 -9.07 -4.73 -17.18
N ALA A 85 -8.11 -3.81 -17.24
CA ALA A 85 -7.67 -3.06 -16.06
C ALA A 85 -8.76 -2.09 -15.62
N SER A 86 -9.01 -2.00 -14.32
CA SER A 86 -10.02 -1.10 -13.75
C SER A 86 -9.61 -0.61 -12.37
N THR A 87 -10.23 0.48 -11.93
CA THR A 87 -10.04 1.04 -10.59
C THR A 87 -11.38 1.19 -9.91
N ASP A 88 -11.49 0.76 -8.66
CA ASP A 88 -12.68 0.86 -7.84
C ASP A 88 -12.34 1.04 -6.35
N CYS A 89 -13.37 1.14 -5.50
CA CYS A 89 -13.23 1.17 -4.04
C CYS A 89 -14.08 0.09 -3.35
N GLU A 90 -14.54 -0.91 -4.09
CA GLU A 90 -15.44 -1.96 -3.59
C GLU A 90 -14.64 -3.20 -3.19
N PRO A 91 -14.55 -3.56 -1.90
CA PRO A 91 -13.79 -4.73 -1.47
C PRO A 91 -14.50 -6.04 -1.85
N LYS A 92 -13.74 -7.03 -2.33
CA LYS A 92 -14.27 -8.34 -2.78
C LYS A 92 -13.87 -9.52 -1.93
N GLY A 93 -12.61 -9.57 -1.46
CA GLY A 93 -12.08 -10.65 -0.61
C GLY A 93 -11.76 -10.17 0.80
N ASP A 94 -11.49 -11.10 1.71
CA ASP A 94 -11.21 -10.79 3.13
C ASP A 94 -10.02 -9.84 3.30
N ILE A 95 -9.01 -9.93 2.42
CA ILE A 95 -7.86 -9.03 2.41
C ILE A 95 -8.29 -7.58 2.09
N GLU A 96 -9.17 -7.40 1.11
CA GLU A 96 -9.70 -6.07 0.73
C GLU A 96 -10.70 -5.55 1.74
N ILE A 97 -11.53 -6.43 2.31
CA ILE A 97 -12.45 -6.10 3.40
C ILE A 97 -11.65 -5.61 4.61
N ALA A 98 -10.54 -6.27 4.94
CA ALA A 98 -9.63 -5.81 5.98
C ALA A 98 -9.01 -4.45 5.66
N ALA A 99 -8.66 -4.17 4.40
CA ALA A 99 -8.19 -2.84 3.99
C ALA A 99 -9.25 -1.76 4.21
N ALA A 100 -10.51 -2.03 3.83
CA ALA A 100 -11.63 -1.11 4.02
C ALA A 100 -11.99 -0.84 5.49
N GLN A 101 -11.58 -1.73 6.40
CA GLN A 101 -11.76 -1.56 7.85
C GLN A 101 -10.69 -0.67 8.49
N VAL A 102 -9.60 -0.35 7.78
CA VAL A 102 -8.57 0.59 8.24
C VAL A 102 -8.83 1.96 7.61
N PRO A 103 -9.23 2.98 8.39
CA PRO A 103 -9.60 4.26 7.85
C PRO A 103 -8.42 4.94 7.13
N PRO A 104 -8.60 5.40 5.88
CA PRO A 104 -7.57 6.18 5.20
C PRO A 104 -7.14 7.41 6.01
N PRO A 105 -5.89 7.88 5.86
CA PRO A 105 -5.45 9.08 6.54
C PRO A 105 -6.32 10.30 6.18
N ARG A 106 -6.66 11.07 7.22
CA ARG A 106 -7.45 12.30 7.07
C ARG A 106 -6.56 13.47 6.61
N ILE A 107 -7.21 14.60 6.34
CA ILE A 107 -6.51 15.88 6.13
C ILE A 107 -5.63 16.18 7.35
N SER A 108 -4.37 16.49 7.10
CA SER A 108 -3.40 16.81 8.15
C SER A 108 -3.52 18.27 8.55
N GLU A 109 -3.80 18.53 9.82
CA GLU A 109 -3.86 19.89 10.39
C GLU A 109 -2.49 20.59 10.36
N ASN A 110 -1.40 19.81 10.39
CA ASN A 110 -0.04 20.30 10.27
C ASN A 110 0.79 19.40 9.34
N PHE A 111 0.59 19.57 8.02
CA PHE A 111 1.23 18.74 7.00
C PHE A 111 2.77 18.88 6.92
N LEU A 112 3.34 19.93 7.52
CA LEU A 112 4.80 20.16 7.60
C LEU A 112 5.46 19.52 8.82
N ALA A 113 4.68 19.01 9.78
CA ALA A 113 5.22 18.23 10.88
C ALA A 113 5.77 16.87 10.38
N PRO A 114 6.70 16.22 11.10
CA PRO A 114 7.06 14.83 10.87
C PRO A 114 5.84 13.91 10.82
N VAL A 115 5.86 12.87 9.97
CA VAL A 115 4.79 11.86 9.99
C VAL A 115 4.85 11.05 11.28
N ASN A 116 3.69 10.62 11.76
CA ASN A 116 3.59 9.78 12.93
C ASN A 116 2.37 8.86 12.82
N ASP A 117 2.30 7.86 13.69
CA ASP A 117 1.23 6.86 13.67
C ASP A 117 -0.10 7.37 14.29
N THR A 118 -0.29 8.69 14.44
CA THR A 118 -1.48 9.30 15.10
C THR A 118 -2.10 10.47 14.30
N THR A 119 -1.47 11.64 14.32
CA THR A 119 -2.01 12.93 13.83
C THR A 119 -1.56 13.30 12.42
N ASN A 120 -0.44 12.76 11.95
CA ASN A 120 0.10 13.07 10.63
C ASN A 120 0.45 11.77 9.87
N LYS A 121 -0.59 10.98 9.60
CA LYS A 121 -0.51 9.72 8.88
C LYS A 121 -0.50 9.97 7.37
N ARG A 122 0.25 9.15 6.63
CA ARG A 122 0.22 9.09 5.16
C ARG A 122 0.11 7.63 4.71
N CYS A 123 0.38 7.35 3.44
CA CYS A 123 0.21 6.02 2.85
C CYS A 123 1.06 4.92 3.52
N GLN A 124 2.26 5.24 4.01
CA GLN A 124 3.12 4.27 4.72
C GLN A 124 2.54 3.92 6.09
N GLU A 125 2.05 4.92 6.84
CA GLU A 125 1.43 4.71 8.15
C GLU A 125 0.14 3.90 8.02
N TRP A 126 -0.71 4.22 7.03
CA TRP A 126 -1.90 3.42 6.74
C TRP A 126 -1.55 1.97 6.38
N THR A 127 -0.54 1.77 5.51
CA THR A 127 -0.08 0.43 5.15
C THR A 127 0.37 -0.36 6.39
N MET A 128 1.09 0.27 7.32
CA MET A 128 1.46 -0.39 8.58
C MET A 128 0.26 -0.80 9.43
N GLU A 129 -0.75 0.07 9.56
CA GLU A 129 -1.98 -0.26 10.29
C GLU A 129 -2.76 -1.39 9.63
N TYR A 130 -2.80 -1.37 8.30
CA TYR A 130 -3.41 -2.41 7.49
C TYR A 130 -2.71 -3.76 7.67
N ILE A 131 -1.38 -3.82 7.57
CA ILE A 131 -0.61 -5.07 7.77
C ILE A 131 -0.80 -5.60 9.19
N ARG A 132 -0.74 -4.74 10.22
CA ARG A 132 -1.06 -5.13 11.61
C ARG A 132 -2.49 -5.63 11.75
N HIS A 133 -3.43 -5.10 10.98
CA HIS A 133 -4.81 -5.57 10.96
C HIS A 133 -4.95 -6.95 10.30
N LEU A 134 -4.24 -7.20 9.19
CA LEU A 134 -4.19 -8.53 8.57
C LEU A 134 -3.63 -9.59 9.53
N VAL A 135 -2.56 -9.27 10.26
CA VAL A 135 -1.97 -10.17 11.28
C VAL A 135 -2.97 -10.47 12.39
N ARG A 136 -3.65 -9.45 12.93
CA ARG A 136 -4.68 -9.64 13.97
C ARG A 136 -5.83 -10.52 13.51
N LYS A 137 -6.15 -10.51 12.22
CA LYS A 137 -7.15 -11.41 11.62
C LYS A 137 -6.63 -12.81 11.29
N GLY A 138 -5.33 -13.06 11.47
CA GLY A 138 -4.69 -14.31 11.08
C GLY A 138 -4.60 -14.52 9.57
N LEU A 139 -4.72 -13.46 8.77
CA LEU A 139 -4.68 -13.53 7.30
C LEU A 139 -3.25 -13.61 6.77
N VAL A 140 -2.28 -13.07 7.51
CA VAL A 140 -0.84 -13.11 7.24
C VAL A 140 -0.07 -13.33 8.53
N ASP A 141 1.16 -13.85 8.41
CA ASP A 141 2.06 -14.06 9.54
C ASP A 141 2.58 -12.73 10.13
N ALA A 142 2.93 -12.75 11.43
CA ALA A 142 3.42 -11.58 12.15
C ALA A 142 4.72 -10.99 11.58
N SER A 143 5.58 -11.81 10.94
CA SER A 143 6.81 -11.37 10.27
C SER A 143 6.56 -10.31 9.19
N ALA A 144 5.36 -10.25 8.61
CA ALA A 144 4.98 -9.22 7.64
C ALA A 144 5.14 -7.80 8.21
N VAL A 145 4.87 -7.61 9.50
CA VAL A 145 5.00 -6.30 10.17
C VAL A 145 6.44 -5.82 10.18
N GLU A 146 7.38 -6.72 10.50
CA GLU A 146 8.81 -6.40 10.56
C GLU A 146 9.37 -6.07 9.17
N ILE A 147 8.99 -6.88 8.17
CA ILE A 147 9.42 -6.67 6.78
C ILE A 147 8.95 -5.30 6.29
N VAL A 148 7.66 -4.97 6.46
CA VAL A 148 7.11 -3.69 5.96
C VAL A 148 7.65 -2.51 6.76
N GLN A 149 7.82 -2.64 8.06
CA GLN A 149 8.43 -1.60 8.90
C GLN A 149 9.86 -1.29 8.45
N SER A 150 10.64 -2.31 8.05
CA SER A 150 12.03 -2.12 7.57
C SER A 150 12.12 -1.30 6.28
N LYS A 151 11.04 -1.20 5.52
CA LYS A 151 10.98 -0.49 4.24
C LYS A 151 10.52 0.96 4.37
N ARG A 152 10.01 1.38 5.53
CA ARG A 152 9.47 2.74 5.73
C ARG A 152 10.54 3.80 5.59
N ASP A 153 10.14 4.96 5.06
CA ASP A 153 10.97 6.14 5.11
C ASP A 153 11.02 6.72 6.53
N PRO A 154 12.16 7.28 6.96
CA PRO A 154 12.27 7.99 8.23
C PRO A 154 11.19 9.08 8.38
N PRO A 155 10.69 9.36 9.60
CA PRO A 155 9.56 10.27 9.82
C PRO A 155 9.70 11.68 9.24
N GLY A 156 10.91 12.20 9.07
CA GLY A 156 11.18 13.52 8.49
C GLY A 156 11.41 13.55 6.97
N HIS A 157 11.52 12.38 6.33
CA HIS A 157 11.84 12.30 4.91
C HIS A 157 10.65 12.77 4.07
N GLY A 158 10.90 13.55 3.01
CA GLY A 158 9.88 14.09 2.10
C GLY A 158 8.86 15.03 2.75
N ILE A 159 9.26 15.74 3.81
CA ILE A 159 8.45 16.75 4.50
C ILE A 159 9.14 18.10 4.32
N GLY A 160 8.48 19.00 3.58
CA GLY A 160 8.96 20.36 3.27
C GLY A 160 9.33 20.57 1.79
N LEU A 161 9.29 21.84 1.36
CA LEU A 161 9.97 22.28 0.14
C LEU A 161 11.47 22.14 0.40
N GLN A 162 12.12 21.13 -0.17
CA GLN A 162 13.57 21.20 -0.31
C GLN A 162 13.87 22.45 -1.15
N PRO A 163 14.75 23.36 -0.71
CA PRO A 163 15.19 24.45 -1.58
C PRO A 163 15.66 23.85 -2.89
N ALA A 164 15.16 24.36 -4.00
CA ALA A 164 15.74 24.06 -5.30
C ALA A 164 17.20 24.52 -5.26
N GLY A 165 18.12 23.55 -5.17
CA GLY A 165 19.55 23.73 -5.43
C GLY A 165 20.43 24.02 -4.21
N ARG A 166 21.46 23.18 -4.06
CA ARG A 166 22.84 23.65 -3.97
C ARG A 166 23.71 22.66 -4.75
N HIS A 167 24.58 23.24 -5.58
CA HIS A 167 25.45 22.67 -6.60
C HIS A 167 26.23 21.41 -6.17
#